data_AF-A0AAD7WH14-F1
#
_entry.id   AF-A0AAD7WH14-F1
#
_cell.length_a   1.000
_cell.length_b   1.000
_cell.length_c   1.000
_cell.angle_alpha   90.00
_cell.angle_beta   90.00
_cell.angle_gamma   90.00
#
_symmetry.space_group_name_H-M   'P 1'
#
loop_
_entity.id
_entity.type
_entity.pdbx_description
1 polymer ?
#
loop_
_entity_poly.entity_id
_entity_poly.type
_entity_poly.pdbx_seq_one_letter_code
_entity_poly.pdbx_strand_id
1 'polypeptide(L)'
;MLATYFLFRNMAVIYPPESIYNLIPREEVDIETQPRYMSKFREQVKQEKQSNKAAYRTMGPAKVEIPSPEKFLRKHSKEPKLPEKKSFVYMDGDRQRKPPIPTRTENPQIGMHSSKDFIRNNAIENLLAAPRKPQPIYADTRHGDKQPLECSGLVPKYLKKKDYGQTPEYLQQRKEEERRAQEEYNKYVKEHLRQGAMKQLSEEERQATLQGLKNNWEELQHLYQALSIVTDTSPKKHSKERLEMQMKQLERDIDLMETHQTIYIANN
;
A
#
# COMPACT_ATOMS: atom_id res chain seq x y z
N MET A 1 7.80 -5.38 -4.28
CA MET A 1 7.34 -5.62 -5.66
C MET A 1 5.98 -4.95 -5.83
N LEU A 2 5.98 -3.69 -6.26
CA LEU A 2 4.76 -2.93 -6.48
C LEU A 2 4.41 -3.02 -7.96
N ALA A 3 3.39 -3.82 -8.28
CA ALA A 3 2.85 -3.92 -9.62
C ALA A 3 2.10 -2.63 -9.95
N THR A 4 2.67 -1.85 -10.86
CA THR A 4 2.04 -0.69 -11.49
C THR A 4 0.97 -1.19 -12.46
N TYR A 5 -0.30 -1.01 -12.10
CA TYR A 5 -1.41 -1.25 -13.02
C TYR A 5 -1.44 -0.14 -14.07
N PHE A 6 -1.00 -0.47 -15.29
CA PHE A 6 -1.20 0.33 -16.49
C PHE A 6 -2.69 0.35 -16.83
N LEU A 7 -3.37 1.46 -16.56
CA LEU A 7 -4.69 1.74 -17.14
C LEU A 7 -4.49 2.19 -18.60
N PHE A 8 -4.64 1.26 -19.54
CA PHE A 8 -4.82 1.58 -20.95
C PHE A 8 -6.18 2.28 -21.11
N ARG A 9 -6.17 3.62 -21.05
CA ARG A 9 -7.28 4.44 -21.51
C ARG A 9 -7.25 4.38 -23.04
N ASN A 10 -8.15 3.59 -23.64
CA ASN A 10 -8.35 3.55 -25.09
C ASN A 10 -8.56 4.98 -25.60
N MET A 11 -7.56 5.54 -26.28
CA MET A 11 -7.77 6.73 -27.09
C MET A 11 -8.64 6.33 -28.27
N ALA A 12 -9.85 6.86 -28.33
CA ALA A 12 -10.73 6.65 -29.47
C ALA A 12 -10.08 7.26 -30.72
N VAL A 13 -9.55 6.41 -31.58
CA VAL A 13 -9.07 6.79 -32.91
C VAL A 13 -10.29 7.28 -33.69
N ILE A 14 -10.31 8.57 -34.03
CA ILE A 14 -11.38 9.17 -34.83
C ILE A 14 -11.21 8.65 -36.26
N TYR A 15 -12.06 7.72 -36.68
CA TYR A 15 -12.14 7.26 -38.06
C TYR A 15 -13.09 8.17 -38.85
N PRO A 16 -12.84 8.38 -40.16
CA PRO A 16 -13.80 9.05 -41.03
C PRO A 16 -15.15 8.31 -41.01
N PRO A 17 -16.29 9.03 -41.15
CA PRO A 17 -17.63 8.48 -40.95
C PRO A 17 -17.95 7.33 -41.91
N GLU A 18 -17.30 7.28 -43.08
CA GLU A 18 -17.44 6.21 -44.05
C GLU A 18 -16.07 5.64 -44.42
N SER A 19 -15.89 4.35 -44.19
CA SER A 19 -14.67 3.61 -44.51
C SER A 19 -15.05 2.18 -44.92
N ILE A 20 -14.52 1.71 -46.05
CA ILE A 20 -14.77 0.37 -46.60
C ILE A 20 -14.40 -0.72 -45.58
N TYR A 21 -13.45 -0.43 -44.68
CA TYR A 21 -13.00 -1.35 -43.64
C TYR A 21 -13.96 -1.49 -42.43
N ASN A 22 -14.99 -0.65 -42.33
CA ASN A 22 -16.01 -0.67 -41.26
C ASN A 22 -17.36 -1.28 -41.72
N LEU A 23 -17.43 -1.86 -42.92
CA LEU A 23 -18.66 -2.45 -43.49
C LEU A 23 -19.13 -3.71 -42.76
N ILE A 24 -18.23 -4.41 -42.07
CA ILE A 24 -18.55 -5.58 -41.25
C ILE A 24 -18.48 -5.13 -39.78
N PRO A 25 -19.59 -5.14 -39.03
CA PRO A 25 -19.57 -4.82 -37.61
C PRO A 25 -18.58 -5.73 -36.88
N ARG A 26 -17.70 -5.13 -36.07
CA ARG A 26 -16.81 -5.93 -35.20
C ARG A 26 -17.66 -6.53 -34.09
N GLU A 27 -17.51 -7.83 -33.88
CA GLU A 27 -18.17 -8.53 -32.78
C GLU A 27 -17.70 -7.90 -31.45
N GLU A 28 -18.63 -7.31 -30.71
CA GLU A 28 -18.34 -6.71 -29.41
C GLU A 28 -18.00 -7.84 -28.45
N VAL A 29 -16.76 -7.85 -27.95
CA VAL A 29 -16.34 -8.84 -26.95
C VAL A 29 -16.99 -8.45 -25.62
N ASP A 30 -17.92 -9.28 -25.15
CA ASP A 30 -18.54 -9.12 -23.83
C ASP A 30 -17.45 -9.08 -22.75
N ILE A 31 -17.33 -7.92 -22.08
CA ILE A 31 -16.32 -7.71 -21.04
C ILE A 31 -16.82 -8.37 -19.75
N GLU A 32 -16.29 -9.55 -19.42
CA GLU A 32 -16.56 -10.20 -18.13
C GLU A 32 -16.00 -9.35 -16.97
N THR A 33 -16.88 -8.79 -16.15
CA THR A 33 -16.48 -8.04 -14.95
C THR A 33 -15.82 -8.97 -13.93
N GLN A 34 -14.70 -8.52 -13.35
CA GLN A 34 -13.96 -9.30 -12.37
C GLN A 34 -14.79 -9.51 -11.09
N PRO A 35 -14.71 -10.69 -10.46
CA PRO A 35 -15.43 -10.97 -9.23
C PRO A 35 -14.99 -10.03 -8.11
N ARG A 36 -15.95 -9.60 -7.28
CA ARG A 36 -15.70 -8.70 -6.15
C ARG A 36 -14.70 -9.31 -5.16
N TYR A 37 -13.68 -8.54 -4.79
CA TYR A 37 -12.73 -8.94 -3.75
C TYR A 37 -13.44 -9.29 -2.43
N MET A 38 -13.10 -10.44 -1.85
CA MET A 38 -13.54 -10.87 -0.53
C MET A 38 -12.32 -11.09 0.38
N SER A 39 -12.39 -10.56 1.60
CA SER A 39 -11.32 -10.71 2.59
C SER A 39 -11.13 -12.17 2.99
N LYS A 40 -9.86 -12.61 3.08
CA LYS A 40 -9.46 -13.94 3.55
C LYS A 40 -9.95 -14.25 4.98
N PHE A 41 -10.19 -13.21 5.77
CA PHE A 41 -10.61 -13.33 7.18
C PHE A 41 -12.13 -13.28 7.37
N ARG A 42 -12.91 -13.21 6.28
CA ARG A 42 -14.37 -13.06 6.35
C ARG A 42 -15.04 -14.16 7.16
N GLU A 43 -14.60 -15.41 7.03
CA GLU A 43 -15.18 -16.54 7.77
C GLU A 43 -14.79 -16.52 9.24
N GLN A 44 -13.54 -16.21 9.55
CA GLN A 44 -13.04 -16.08 10.92
C GLN A 44 -13.83 -15.01 11.70
N VAL A 45 -14.06 -13.84 11.10
CA VAL A 45 -14.85 -12.76 11.71
C VAL A 45 -16.31 -13.18 11.95
N LYS A 46 -16.90 -13.98 11.05
CA LYS A 46 -18.25 -14.53 11.25
C LYS A 46 -18.29 -15.49 12.46
N GLN A 47 -17.31 -16.38 12.56
CA GLN A 47 -17.23 -17.36 13.65
C GLN A 47 -17.00 -16.67 15.01
N GLU A 48 -16.09 -15.69 15.08
CA GLU A 48 -15.80 -14.91 16.29
C GLU A 48 -17.01 -14.07 16.74
N LYS A 49 -17.74 -13.48 15.79
CA LYS A 49 -18.96 -12.74 16.10
C LYS A 49 -20.09 -13.67 16.59
N GLN A 50 -20.10 -14.93 16.17
CA GLN A 50 -21.12 -15.90 16.55
C GLN A 50 -20.79 -16.60 17.87
N SER A 51 -19.52 -16.91 18.16
CA SER A 51 -19.10 -17.58 19.40
C SER A 51 -19.43 -16.75 20.65
N ASN A 52 -19.38 -15.43 20.53
CA ASN A 52 -19.70 -14.49 21.61
C ASN A 52 -21.22 -14.31 21.85
N LYS A 53 -22.08 -14.92 21.02
CA LYS A 53 -23.54 -14.86 21.17
C LYS A 53 -24.07 -16.09 21.90
N ALA A 54 -24.75 -15.85 23.02
CA ALA A 54 -25.59 -16.87 23.67
C ALA A 54 -27.06 -16.66 23.28
N ALA A 55 -27.79 -17.76 23.05
CA ALA A 55 -29.12 -17.75 22.41
C ALA A 55 -30.19 -16.90 23.12
N TYR A 56 -30.11 -16.73 24.43
CA TYR A 56 -31.13 -16.02 25.23
C TYR A 56 -30.52 -15.22 26.41
N ARG A 57 -29.35 -14.60 26.21
CA ARG A 57 -28.62 -13.88 27.29
C ARG A 57 -29.35 -12.67 27.86
N THR A 58 -30.12 -11.95 27.04
CA THR A 58 -30.71 -10.66 27.45
C THR A 58 -32.07 -10.81 28.13
N MET A 59 -32.98 -11.61 27.57
CA MET A 59 -34.38 -11.71 28.03
C MET A 59 -34.78 -13.11 28.50
N GLY A 60 -33.86 -14.09 28.47
CA GLY A 60 -34.18 -15.49 28.77
C GLY A 60 -35.05 -16.17 27.68
N PRO A 61 -35.38 -17.46 27.86
CA PRO A 61 -36.25 -18.19 26.94
C PRO A 61 -37.71 -17.72 27.06
N ALA A 62 -38.44 -17.65 25.94
CA ALA A 62 -39.82 -17.18 25.89
C ALA A 62 -40.80 -18.03 26.72
N LYS A 63 -40.53 -19.34 26.83
CA LYS A 63 -41.24 -20.27 27.72
C LYS A 63 -40.18 -21.08 28.46
N VAL A 64 -40.13 -20.92 29.78
CA VAL A 64 -39.23 -21.70 30.63
C VAL A 64 -39.77 -23.12 30.73
N GLU A 65 -38.98 -24.10 30.32
CA GLU A 65 -39.35 -25.51 30.47
C GLU A 65 -39.32 -25.89 31.95
N ILE A 66 -40.47 -26.32 32.47
CA ILE A 66 -40.60 -26.77 33.86
C ILE A 66 -40.01 -28.19 33.91
N PRO A 67 -39.02 -28.47 34.78
CA PRO A 67 -38.41 -29.79 34.85
C PRO A 67 -39.46 -30.82 35.30
N SER A 68 -39.56 -31.92 34.55
CA SER A 68 -40.42 -33.05 34.93
C SER A 68 -39.99 -33.63 36.30
N PRO A 69 -40.93 -33.99 37.20
CA PRO A 69 -40.61 -34.56 38.52
C PRO A 69 -39.70 -35.80 38.47
N GLU A 70 -39.74 -36.55 37.36
CA GLU A 70 -38.85 -37.71 37.14
C GLU A 70 -37.38 -37.34 36.92
N LYS A 71 -37.10 -36.10 36.48
CA LYS A 71 -35.75 -35.57 36.20
C LYS A 71 -35.22 -34.77 37.40
N PHE A 72 -35.34 -35.33 38.60
CA PHE A 72 -34.78 -34.73 39.82
C PHE A 72 -33.24 -34.78 39.82
N LEU A 73 -32.61 -33.85 40.54
CA LEU A 73 -31.15 -33.77 40.65
C LEU A 73 -30.59 -34.98 41.41
N ARG A 74 -29.74 -35.76 40.77
CA ARG A 74 -29.08 -36.93 41.39
C ARG A 74 -27.74 -36.52 42.00
N LYS A 75 -27.28 -37.29 43.00
CA LYS A 75 -25.95 -37.08 43.62
C LYS A 75 -24.86 -37.09 42.53
N HIS A 76 -23.94 -36.14 42.58
CA HIS A 76 -22.82 -35.99 41.64
C HIS A 76 -23.21 -35.71 40.17
N SER A 77 -24.46 -35.34 39.86
CA SER A 77 -24.89 -35.15 38.45
C SER A 77 -24.32 -33.90 37.78
N LYS A 78 -23.90 -32.90 38.56
CA LYS A 78 -23.30 -31.63 38.09
C LYS A 78 -21.78 -31.62 38.22
N GLU A 79 -21.18 -32.71 38.71
CA GLU A 79 -19.74 -32.76 38.85
C GLU A 79 -19.10 -32.95 37.47
N PRO A 80 -18.12 -32.10 37.10
CA PRO A 80 -17.41 -32.25 35.85
C PRO A 80 -16.63 -33.56 35.86
N LYS A 81 -16.96 -34.47 34.95
CA LYS A 81 -16.18 -35.70 34.74
C LYS A 81 -14.87 -35.32 34.08
N LEU A 82 -13.80 -35.33 34.86
CA LEU A 82 -12.45 -35.12 34.34
C LEU A 82 -12.10 -36.28 33.40
N PRO A 83 -11.50 -36.00 32.23
CA PRO A 83 -10.98 -37.05 31.37
C PRO A 83 -9.84 -37.80 32.08
N GLU A 84 -9.60 -39.04 31.66
CA GLU A 84 -8.47 -39.84 32.17
C GLU A 84 -7.13 -39.10 31.95
N LYS A 85 -6.25 -39.20 32.95
CA LYS A 85 -4.95 -38.51 32.95
C LYS A 85 -4.09 -39.02 31.79
N LYS A 86 -3.97 -38.21 30.73
CA LYS A 86 -2.99 -38.42 29.65
C LYS A 86 -1.71 -37.65 29.97
N SER A 87 -0.56 -38.23 29.64
CA SER A 87 0.71 -37.49 29.68
C SER A 87 0.63 -36.32 28.71
N PHE A 88 0.92 -35.12 29.20
CA PHE A 88 0.96 -33.93 28.35
C PHE A 88 2.14 -34.02 27.40
N VAL A 89 1.87 -34.04 26.09
CA VAL A 89 2.88 -34.02 25.03
C VAL A 89 2.87 -32.62 24.41
N TYR A 90 4.00 -31.91 24.47
CA TYR A 90 4.15 -30.65 23.76
C TYR A 90 4.13 -30.92 22.25
N MET A 91 3.50 -30.06 21.45
CA MET A 91 3.48 -30.18 19.97
C MET A 91 4.90 -30.16 19.36
N ASP A 92 5.87 -29.55 20.06
CA ASP A 92 7.30 -29.53 19.73
C ASP A 92 8.13 -30.56 20.56
N GLY A 93 7.46 -31.45 21.29
CA GLY A 93 8.06 -32.29 22.35
C GLY A 93 9.13 -33.28 21.87
N ASP A 94 9.10 -33.67 20.59
CA ASP A 94 10.11 -34.54 20.00
C ASP A 94 11.42 -33.82 19.66
N ARG A 95 11.43 -32.48 19.66
CA ARG A 95 12.66 -31.71 19.48
C ARG A 95 13.32 -31.58 20.83
N GLN A 96 14.12 -32.58 21.21
CA GLN A 96 15.10 -32.41 22.28
C GLN A 96 15.98 -31.20 21.94
N ARG A 97 15.71 -30.06 22.60
CA ARG A 97 16.39 -28.78 22.33
C ARG A 97 17.89 -28.85 22.61
N LYS A 98 18.31 -29.82 23.41
CA LYS A 98 19.70 -30.07 23.77
C LYS A 98 20.04 -31.51 23.36
N PRO A 99 21.25 -31.75 22.81
CA PRO A 99 21.69 -33.12 22.53
C PRO A 99 21.76 -33.92 23.84
N PRO A 100 21.53 -35.24 23.78
CA PRO A 100 21.73 -36.10 24.94
C PRO A 100 23.19 -36.04 25.39
N ILE A 101 23.38 -36.12 26.70
CA ILE A 101 24.71 -36.09 27.29
C ILE A 101 25.43 -37.41 26.93
N PRO A 102 26.71 -37.39 26.53
CA PRO A 102 27.48 -38.60 26.25
C PRO A 102 27.41 -39.59 27.42
N THR A 103 27.25 -40.87 27.09
CA THR A 103 27.14 -41.92 28.12
C THR A 103 28.52 -42.26 28.70
N ARG A 104 28.56 -42.83 29.91
CA ARG A 104 29.83 -43.21 30.58
C ARG A 104 30.69 -44.18 29.77
N THR A 105 30.09 -44.93 28.85
CA THR A 105 30.78 -45.91 27.99
C THR A 105 31.34 -45.26 26.71
N GLU A 106 30.86 -44.08 26.36
CA GLU A 106 31.23 -43.36 25.14
C GLU A 106 32.46 -42.49 25.42
N ASN A 107 33.64 -43.07 25.19
CA ASN A 107 34.90 -42.33 25.28
C ASN A 107 35.02 -41.39 24.08
N PRO A 108 35.31 -40.08 24.29
CA PRO A 108 35.58 -39.18 23.17
C PRO A 108 36.76 -39.71 22.36
N GLN A 109 36.72 -39.53 21.05
CA GLN A 109 37.81 -39.88 20.15
C GLN A 109 38.99 -38.92 20.35
N ILE A 110 39.69 -39.08 21.47
CA ILE A 110 40.87 -38.31 21.82
C ILE A 110 42.04 -38.85 21.01
N GLY A 111 42.70 -37.95 20.26
CA GLY A 111 43.92 -38.29 19.54
C GLY A 111 43.65 -39.17 18.32
N MET A 112 43.07 -38.59 17.27
CA MET A 112 43.13 -39.19 15.94
C MET A 112 44.58 -39.14 15.47
N HIS A 113 45.39 -40.10 15.92
CA HIS A 113 46.78 -40.24 15.53
C HIS A 113 46.82 -40.63 14.06
N SER A 114 47.08 -39.65 13.20
CA SER A 114 47.27 -39.91 11.79
C SER A 114 48.52 -40.78 11.62
N SER A 115 48.38 -41.95 11.00
CA SER A 115 49.52 -42.77 10.58
C SER A 115 50.24 -42.18 9.36
N LYS A 116 50.02 -40.90 9.07
CA LYS A 116 50.55 -40.20 7.92
C LYS A 116 52.02 -39.88 8.17
N ASP A 117 52.84 -40.33 7.24
CA ASP A 117 54.28 -40.13 7.32
C ASP A 117 54.63 -38.71 6.85
N PHE A 118 54.68 -37.76 7.79
CA PHE A 118 54.80 -36.32 7.48
C PHE A 118 56.08 -36.00 6.70
N ILE A 119 57.16 -36.75 6.93
CA ILE A 119 58.44 -36.56 6.21
C ILE A 119 58.27 -36.83 4.72
N ARG A 120 57.68 -37.98 4.37
CA ARG A 120 57.43 -38.36 2.96
C ARG A 120 56.44 -37.42 2.28
N ASN A 121 55.37 -37.05 2.98
CA ASN A 121 54.35 -36.17 2.42
C ASN A 121 54.87 -34.75 2.18
N ASN A 122 55.64 -34.18 3.10
CA ASN A 122 56.25 -32.87 2.92
C ASN A 122 57.27 -32.87 1.77
N ALA A 123 58.02 -33.96 1.59
CA ALA A 123 58.95 -34.12 0.47
C ALA A 123 58.21 -34.17 -0.88
N ILE A 124 57.13 -34.93 -0.97
CA ILE A 124 56.28 -35.01 -2.18
C ILE A 124 55.61 -33.65 -2.45
N GLU A 125 55.10 -32.99 -1.41
CA GLU A 125 54.46 -31.67 -1.53
C GLU A 125 55.44 -30.62 -2.06
N ASN A 126 56.67 -30.59 -1.55
CA ASN A 126 57.70 -29.66 -2.02
C ASN A 126 58.16 -29.98 -3.45
N LEU A 127 58.23 -31.27 -3.82
CA LEU A 127 58.58 -31.69 -5.18
C LEU A 127 57.48 -31.30 -6.20
N LEU A 128 56.21 -31.43 -5.81
CA LEU A 128 55.05 -31.12 -6.66
C LEU A 128 54.66 -29.64 -6.61
N ALA A 129 55.18 -28.87 -5.66
CA ALA A 129 54.89 -27.46 -5.54
C ALA A 129 55.37 -26.70 -6.77
N ALA A 130 54.45 -25.96 -7.40
CA ALA A 130 54.81 -25.07 -8.49
C ALA A 130 55.81 -23.99 -8.00
N PRO A 131 56.82 -23.64 -8.81
CA PRO A 131 57.77 -22.61 -8.44
C PRO A 131 57.05 -21.28 -8.18
N ARG A 132 57.50 -20.56 -7.15
CA ARG A 132 56.93 -19.24 -6.81
C ARG A 132 57.09 -18.30 -8.00
N LYS A 133 56.01 -17.63 -8.38
CA LYS A 133 56.06 -16.58 -9.41
C LYS A 133 57.03 -15.49 -8.95
N PRO A 134 58.06 -15.16 -9.75
CA PRO A 134 59.01 -14.11 -9.37
C PRO A 134 58.30 -12.76 -9.32
N GLN A 135 58.78 -11.87 -8.47
CA GLN A 135 58.29 -10.49 -8.47
C GLN A 135 58.57 -9.86 -9.85
N PRO A 136 57.61 -9.11 -10.43
CA PRO A 136 57.82 -8.43 -11.69
C PRO A 136 58.90 -7.35 -11.51
N ILE A 137 59.98 -7.51 -12.26
CA ILE A 137 61.22 -6.73 -12.17
C ILE A 137 61.59 -6.33 -13.59
N TYR A 138 62.10 -5.11 -13.75
CA TYR A 138 62.77 -4.69 -14.99
C TYR A 138 64.28 -4.61 -14.75
N ALA A 139 65.05 -4.79 -15.83
CA ALA A 139 66.49 -4.63 -15.83
C ALA A 139 66.83 -3.37 -16.64
N ASP A 140 67.60 -2.47 -16.04
CA ASP A 140 67.94 -1.17 -16.64
C ASP A 140 69.35 -1.17 -17.26
N THR A 141 70.32 -1.80 -16.58
CA THR A 141 71.73 -1.81 -17.01
C THR A 141 72.12 -3.07 -17.77
N ARG A 142 73.16 -2.96 -18.63
CA ARG A 142 73.79 -4.11 -19.32
C ARG A 142 74.33 -5.18 -18.36
N HIS A 143 74.62 -4.79 -17.11
CA HIS A 143 75.10 -5.68 -16.05
C HIS A 143 73.97 -6.35 -15.26
N GLY A 144 72.71 -6.02 -15.55
CA GLY A 144 71.54 -6.70 -15.00
C GLY A 144 71.10 -6.17 -13.64
N ASP A 145 71.27 -4.88 -13.36
CA ASP A 145 70.69 -4.27 -12.16
C ASP A 145 69.16 -4.33 -12.25
N LYS A 146 68.57 -4.94 -11.22
CA LYS A 146 67.15 -5.32 -11.16
C LYS A 146 66.39 -4.39 -10.22
N GLN A 147 65.33 -3.77 -10.72
CA GLN A 147 64.46 -2.92 -9.91
C GLN A 147 62.99 -3.38 -10.00
N PRO A 148 62.19 -3.20 -8.94
CA PRO A 148 60.77 -3.56 -8.96
C PRO A 148 59.99 -2.79 -10.02
N LEU A 149 59.18 -3.50 -10.82
CA LEU A 149 58.43 -2.92 -11.93
C LEU A 149 57.38 -1.89 -11.48
N GLU A 150 56.82 -2.04 -10.28
CA GLU A 150 55.78 -1.17 -9.71
C GLU A 150 56.20 0.32 -9.61
N CYS A 151 57.48 0.60 -9.43
CA CYS A 151 58.00 1.96 -9.27
C CYS A 151 58.58 2.57 -10.55
N SER A 152 58.67 1.77 -11.62
CA SER A 152 59.34 2.13 -12.88
C SER A 152 58.57 3.12 -13.77
N GLY A 153 57.27 3.30 -13.53
CA GLY A 153 56.39 4.08 -14.42
C GLY A 153 55.95 3.35 -15.70
N LEU A 154 56.48 2.14 -15.97
CA LEU A 154 56.01 1.29 -17.08
C LEU A 154 54.61 0.69 -16.81
N VAL A 155 54.19 0.65 -15.54
CA VAL A 155 52.86 0.17 -15.13
C VAL A 155 51.96 1.38 -14.83
N PRO A 156 50.81 1.52 -15.53
CA PRO A 156 49.87 2.61 -15.27
C PRO A 156 49.35 2.59 -13.83
N LYS A 157 49.53 3.70 -13.10
CA LYS A 157 48.96 3.90 -11.76
C LYS A 157 47.64 4.66 -11.86
N TYR A 158 46.53 3.94 -11.90
CA TYR A 158 45.18 4.51 -12.01
C TYR A 158 44.77 5.40 -10.83
N LEU A 159 45.47 5.31 -9.69
CA LEU A 159 45.26 6.20 -8.53
C LEU A 159 45.59 7.67 -8.83
N LYS A 160 46.51 7.94 -9.77
CA LYS A 160 46.96 9.30 -10.11
C LYS A 160 46.21 9.92 -11.29
N LYS A 161 45.03 9.40 -11.63
CA LYS A 161 44.19 9.99 -12.69
C LYS A 161 43.71 11.38 -12.26
N LYS A 162 43.69 12.35 -13.19
CA LYS A 162 43.23 13.73 -12.92
C LYS A 162 41.79 13.77 -12.40
N ASP A 163 40.95 12.88 -12.92
CA ASP A 163 39.52 12.81 -12.58
C ASP A 163 39.24 11.77 -11.48
N TYR A 164 40.27 11.34 -10.74
CA TYR A 164 40.10 10.37 -9.66
C TYR A 164 39.23 10.98 -8.56
N GLY A 165 38.12 10.32 -8.24
CA GLY A 165 37.13 10.82 -7.28
C GLY A 165 36.16 11.88 -7.82
N GLN A 166 36.28 12.29 -9.09
CA GLN A 166 35.32 13.20 -9.72
C GLN A 166 34.26 12.42 -10.50
N THR A 167 33.00 12.87 -10.42
CA THR A 167 31.90 12.29 -11.20
C THR A 167 32.06 12.67 -12.68
N PRO A 168 32.12 11.71 -13.60
CA PRO A 168 32.21 11.99 -15.04
C PRO A 168 31.07 12.88 -15.56
N GLU A 169 31.40 13.74 -16.53
CA GLU A 169 30.48 14.72 -17.11
C GLU A 169 29.20 14.09 -17.68
N TYR A 170 29.33 12.96 -18.38
CA TYR A 170 28.19 12.27 -18.98
C TYR A 170 27.12 11.84 -17.95
N LEU A 171 27.52 11.54 -16.71
CA LEU A 171 26.57 11.20 -15.64
C LEU A 171 25.81 12.45 -15.16
N GLN A 172 26.46 13.61 -15.16
CA GLN A 172 25.82 14.87 -14.82
C GLN A 172 24.80 15.27 -15.89
N GLN A 173 25.18 15.14 -17.17
CA GLN A 173 24.29 15.38 -18.31
C GLN A 173 23.04 14.49 -18.24
N ARG A 174 23.22 13.19 -17.98
CA ARG A 174 22.11 12.23 -17.84
C ARG A 174 21.16 12.56 -16.69
N LYS A 175 21.70 13.00 -15.55
CA LYS A 175 20.89 13.42 -14.39
C LYS A 175 20.05 14.66 -14.70
N GLU A 176 20.62 15.58 -15.46
CA GLU A 176 19.93 16.81 -15.88
C GLU A 176 18.84 16.54 -16.92
N GLU A 177 19.06 15.59 -17.85
CA GLU A 177 18.03 15.11 -18.77
C GLU A 177 16.86 14.45 -18.03
N GLU A 178 17.15 13.58 -17.06
CA GLU A 178 16.13 12.92 -16.23
C GLU A 178 15.31 13.94 -15.43
N ARG A 179 15.97 14.97 -14.87
CA ARG A 179 15.31 16.08 -14.19
C ARG A 179 14.36 16.85 -15.13
N ARG A 180 14.83 17.21 -16.32
CA ARG A 180 14.01 17.91 -17.33
C ARG A 180 12.80 17.10 -17.76
N ALA A 181 12.99 15.80 -18.05
CA ALA A 181 11.90 14.90 -18.41
C ALA A 181 10.85 14.79 -17.29
N GLN A 182 11.28 14.73 -16.03
CA GLN A 182 10.37 14.69 -14.89
C GLN A 182 9.58 16.00 -14.73
N GLU A 183 10.23 17.15 -14.92
CA GLU A 183 9.57 18.45 -14.86
C GLU A 183 8.52 18.61 -15.96
N GLU A 184 8.83 18.17 -17.19
CA GLU A 184 7.89 18.15 -18.32
C GLU A 184 6.69 17.23 -18.06
N TYR A 185 6.95 16.01 -17.57
CA TYR A 185 5.89 15.07 -17.19
C TYR A 185 4.98 15.65 -16.10
N ASN A 186 5.56 16.24 -15.06
CA ASN A 186 4.81 16.87 -13.98
C ASN A 186 3.94 18.04 -14.48
N LYS A 187 4.47 18.85 -15.41
CA LYS A 187 3.70 19.93 -16.06
C LYS A 187 2.53 19.35 -16.87
N TYR A 188 2.77 18.32 -17.68
CA TYR A 188 1.73 17.65 -18.45
C TYR A 188 0.61 17.09 -17.57
N VAL A 189 0.96 16.38 -16.49
CA VAL A 189 0.00 15.85 -15.52
C VAL A 189 -0.82 16.98 -14.87
N LYS A 190 -0.16 18.08 -14.50
CA LYS A 190 -0.84 19.24 -13.91
C LYS A 190 -1.82 19.89 -14.88
N GLU A 191 -1.44 20.05 -16.14
CA GLU A 191 -2.33 20.61 -17.17
C GLU A 191 -3.50 19.67 -17.49
N HIS A 192 -3.26 18.37 -17.61
CA HIS A 192 -4.35 17.39 -17.79
C HIS A 192 -5.29 17.36 -16.58
N LEU A 193 -4.76 17.47 -15.36
CA LEU A 193 -5.57 17.58 -14.15
C LEU A 193 -6.38 18.86 -14.14
N ARG A 194 -5.80 19.99 -14.55
CA ARG A 194 -6.51 21.28 -14.69
C ARG A 194 -7.63 21.21 -15.72
N GLN A 195 -7.40 20.57 -16.86
CA GLN A 195 -8.40 20.40 -17.92
C GLN A 195 -9.56 19.49 -17.48
N GLY A 196 -9.29 18.46 -16.68
CA GLY A 196 -10.31 17.59 -16.10
C GLY A 196 -10.94 18.11 -14.80
N ALA A 197 -10.38 19.17 -14.20
CA ALA A 197 -10.88 19.72 -12.95
C ALA A 197 -12.07 20.65 -13.22
N MET A 198 -13.12 20.50 -12.41
CA MET A 198 -14.23 21.45 -12.35
C MET A 198 -13.70 22.85 -11.99
N LYS A 199 -14.32 23.91 -12.54
CA LYS A 199 -13.91 25.29 -12.26
C LYS A 199 -14.10 25.56 -10.77
N GLN A 200 -13.01 25.84 -10.05
CA GLN A 200 -13.10 26.31 -8.67
C GLN A 200 -13.55 27.78 -8.68
N LEU A 201 -14.58 28.10 -7.90
CA LEU A 201 -15.05 29.48 -7.72
C LEU A 201 -13.95 30.28 -7.02
N SER A 202 -13.59 31.45 -7.56
CA SER A 202 -12.65 32.33 -6.86
C SER A 202 -13.30 32.89 -5.59
N GLU A 203 -12.48 33.35 -4.63
CA GLU A 203 -13.03 33.94 -3.41
C GLU A 203 -13.85 35.21 -3.69
N GLU A 204 -13.46 35.97 -4.71
CA GLU A 204 -14.17 37.17 -5.15
C GLU A 204 -15.53 36.82 -5.75
N GLU A 205 -15.59 35.82 -6.65
CA GLU A 205 -16.84 35.33 -7.25
C GLU A 205 -17.78 34.74 -6.17
N ARG A 206 -17.20 34.05 -5.16
CA ARG A 206 -17.94 33.51 -4.00
C ARG A 206 -18.58 34.63 -3.19
N GLN A 207 -17.81 35.66 -2.82
CA GLN A 207 -18.32 36.77 -2.03
C GLN A 207 -19.40 37.56 -2.77
N ALA A 208 -19.22 37.79 -4.08
CA ALA A 208 -20.23 38.44 -4.91
C ALA A 208 -21.55 37.64 -4.95
N THR A 209 -21.46 36.32 -5.10
CA THR A 209 -22.64 35.44 -5.10
C THR A 209 -23.34 35.46 -3.74
N LEU A 210 -22.57 35.41 -2.65
CA LEU A 210 -23.09 35.43 -1.29
C LEU A 210 -23.78 36.76 -0.94
N GLN A 211 -23.22 37.89 -1.38
CA GLN A 211 -23.88 39.19 -1.27
C GLN A 211 -25.19 39.22 -2.07
N GLY A 212 -25.20 38.68 -3.29
CA GLY A 212 -26.41 38.57 -4.10
C GLY A 212 -27.52 37.75 -3.42
N LEU A 213 -27.16 36.62 -2.79
CA LEU A 213 -28.11 35.79 -2.03
C LEU A 213 -28.66 36.52 -0.80
N LYS A 214 -27.81 37.25 -0.06
CA LYS A 214 -28.23 38.04 1.11
C LYS A 214 -29.18 39.16 0.72
N ASN A 215 -28.89 39.89 -0.36
CA ASN A 215 -29.77 40.95 -0.86
C ASN A 215 -31.14 40.40 -1.28
N ASN A 216 -31.17 39.26 -1.99
CA ASN A 216 -32.44 38.62 -2.38
C ASN A 216 -33.25 38.15 -1.15
N TRP A 217 -32.56 37.66 -0.11
CA TRP A 217 -33.21 37.30 1.15
C TRP A 217 -33.81 38.54 1.84
N GLU A 218 -33.09 39.66 1.87
CA GLU A 218 -33.60 40.93 2.42
C GLU A 218 -34.84 41.43 1.67
N GLU A 219 -34.85 41.34 0.33
CA GLU A 219 -36.00 41.70 -0.50
C GLU A 219 -37.22 40.83 -0.17
N LEU A 220 -37.06 39.50 -0.11
CA LEU A 220 -38.15 38.58 0.24
C LEU A 220 -38.65 38.80 1.67
N GLN A 221 -37.74 39.09 2.60
CA GLN A 221 -38.08 39.37 3.99
C GLN A 221 -38.86 40.69 4.12
N HIS A 222 -38.50 41.72 3.35
CA HIS A 222 -39.29 42.95 3.30
C HIS A 222 -40.71 42.71 2.75
N LEU A 223 -40.84 41.89 1.70
CA LEU A 223 -42.14 41.48 1.17
C LEU A 223 -42.95 40.67 2.20
N TYR A 224 -42.28 39.79 2.94
CA TYR A 224 -42.89 39.00 4.02
C TYR A 224 -43.41 39.90 5.16
N GLN A 225 -42.64 40.90 5.57
CA GLN A 225 -43.03 41.88 6.59
C GLN A 225 -44.19 42.78 6.14
N ALA A 226 -44.32 43.02 4.84
CA ALA A 226 -45.41 43.80 4.26
C ALA A 226 -46.75 43.04 4.21
N LEU A 227 -46.81 41.73 4.54
CA LEU A 227 -48.07 41.01 4.59
C LEU A 227 -48.97 41.47 5.75
N SER A 228 -50.29 41.43 5.52
CA SER A 228 -51.26 41.73 6.57
C SER A 228 -51.25 40.64 7.65
N ILE A 229 -51.30 41.05 8.93
CA ILE A 229 -51.32 40.16 10.09
C ILE A 229 -52.47 39.12 10.02
N VAL A 230 -53.61 39.52 9.45
CA VAL A 230 -54.78 38.64 9.28
C VAL A 230 -54.65 37.83 7.97
N THR A 231 -54.42 36.51 8.11
CA THR A 231 -54.16 35.58 6.99
C THR A 231 -55.24 34.50 6.83
N ASP A 232 -56.51 34.87 7.06
CA ASP A 232 -57.60 33.90 7.12
C ASP A 232 -58.04 33.37 5.74
N THR A 233 -57.77 34.12 4.66
CA THR A 233 -58.17 33.72 3.30
C THR A 233 -57.12 32.81 2.67
N SER A 234 -57.57 31.72 2.02
CA SER A 234 -56.69 30.74 1.36
C SER A 234 -55.56 31.36 0.50
N PRO A 235 -55.78 32.35 -0.39
CA PRO A 235 -54.70 32.94 -1.18
C PRO A 235 -53.63 33.66 -0.35
N LYS A 236 -54.03 34.29 0.76
CA LYS A 236 -53.10 34.96 1.69
C LYS A 236 -52.20 33.95 2.38
N LYS A 237 -52.76 32.80 2.78
CA LYS A 237 -52.00 31.69 3.38
C LYS A 237 -50.99 31.10 2.39
N HIS A 238 -51.40 30.84 1.14
CA HIS A 238 -50.50 30.31 0.11
C HIS A 238 -49.39 31.30 -0.26
N SER A 239 -49.68 32.60 -0.33
CA SER A 239 -48.66 33.63 -0.59
C SER A 239 -47.61 33.68 0.53
N LYS A 240 -48.05 33.59 1.79
CA LYS A 240 -47.16 33.52 2.95
C LYS A 240 -46.27 32.27 2.90
N GLU A 241 -46.88 31.10 2.72
CA GLU A 241 -46.16 29.82 2.64
C GLU A 241 -45.13 29.79 1.51
N ARG A 242 -45.45 30.38 0.35
CA ARG A 242 -44.50 30.52 -0.76
C ARG A 242 -43.28 31.36 -0.38
N LEU A 243 -43.49 32.49 0.29
CA LEU A 243 -42.40 33.36 0.75
C LEU A 243 -41.54 32.67 1.81
N GLU A 244 -42.15 31.97 2.78
CA GLU A 244 -41.43 31.19 3.79
C GLU A 244 -40.57 30.08 3.15
N MET A 245 -41.11 29.39 2.15
CA MET A 245 -40.38 28.35 1.43
C MET A 245 -39.18 28.91 0.67
N GLN A 246 -39.35 30.06 0.01
CA GLN A 246 -38.27 30.73 -0.72
C GLN A 246 -37.19 31.27 0.22
N MET A 247 -37.57 31.89 1.35
CA MET A 247 -36.60 32.34 2.37
C MET A 247 -35.80 31.16 2.93
N LYS A 248 -36.48 30.06 3.27
CA LYS A 248 -35.82 28.84 3.77
C LYS A 248 -34.91 28.17 2.73
N GLN A 249 -35.17 28.38 1.44
CA GLN A 249 -34.25 27.95 0.40
C GLN A 249 -32.99 28.81 0.39
N LEU A 250 -33.14 30.14 0.38
CA LEU A 250 -31.99 31.06 0.41
C LEU A 250 -31.14 30.89 1.67
N GLU A 251 -31.73 30.65 2.83
CA GLU A 251 -30.99 30.36 4.07
C GLU A 251 -30.10 29.13 3.94
N ARG A 252 -30.62 28.05 3.32
CA ARG A 252 -29.82 26.84 3.07
C ARG A 252 -28.71 27.10 2.06
N ASP A 253 -28.99 27.88 1.03
CA ASP A 253 -28.00 28.20 -0.01
C ASP A 253 -26.88 29.10 0.56
N ILE A 254 -27.22 30.08 1.41
CA ILE A 254 -26.25 30.92 2.12
C ILE A 254 -25.40 30.09 3.08
N ASP A 255 -26.02 29.22 3.88
CA ASP A 255 -25.31 28.34 4.82
C ASP A 255 -24.33 27.41 4.08
N LEU A 256 -24.74 26.84 2.95
CA LEU A 256 -23.88 26.00 2.11
C LEU A 256 -22.67 26.79 1.59
N MET A 257 -22.89 28.04 1.17
CA MET A 257 -21.83 28.93 0.68
C MET A 257 -20.89 29.40 1.79
N GLU A 258 -21.39 29.62 3.01
CA GLU A 258 -20.60 30.07 4.17
C GLU A 258 -19.77 28.94 4.77
N THR A 259 -20.35 27.74 4.89
CA THR A 259 -19.68 26.56 5.46
C THR A 259 -18.57 26.01 4.56
N HIS A 260 -18.72 26.11 3.24
CA HIS A 260 -17.75 25.58 2.29
C HIS A 260 -16.86 26.68 1.67
N GLN A 261 -15.58 26.70 2.05
CA GLN A 261 -14.58 27.64 1.51
C GLN A 261 -14.20 27.34 0.06
N THR A 262 -14.25 26.08 -0.36
CA THR A 262 -13.84 25.65 -1.70
C THR A 262 -15.02 24.98 -2.40
N ILE A 263 -15.49 25.59 -3.47
CA ILE A 263 -16.66 25.14 -4.23
C ILE A 263 -16.25 24.97 -5.69
N TYR A 264 -16.61 23.81 -6.23
CA TYR A 264 -16.34 23.42 -7.61
C TYR A 264 -17.62 23.47 -8.41
N ILE A 265 -17.57 24.11 -9.58
CA ILE A 265 -18.69 24.25 -10.50
C ILE A 265 -18.42 23.34 -11.69
N ALA A 266 -19.37 22.46 -11.98
CA ALA A 266 -19.37 21.68 -13.20
C ALA A 266 -19.58 22.63 -14.39
N ASN A 267 -18.68 22.59 -15.38
CA ASN A 267 -18.88 23.30 -16.63
C ASN A 267 -20.05 22.60 -17.37
N ASN A 268 -21.12 23.34 -17.62
CA ASN A 268 -22.29 22.88 -18.36
C ASN A 268 -22.19 23.31 -19.83
#